data_AF-A0A962ACK8-F1
#
_entry.id   AF-A0A962ACK8-F1
#
_cell.length_a   1.000
_cell.length_b   1.000
_cell.length_c   1.000
_cell.angle_alpha   90.00
_cell.angle_beta   90.00
_cell.angle_gamma   90.00
#
_symmetry.space_group_name_H-M   'P 1'
#
loop_
_entity.id
_entity.type
_entity.pdbx_description
1 polymer ?
#
loop_
_entity_poly.entity_id
_entity_poly.type
_entity_poly.pdbx_seq_one_letter_code
_entity_poly.pdbx_strand_id
1 'polypeptide(L)' 'MASLLATARLNDIDPNGWLTQTLERIAAGWLNKDIDALLPQNFTRS' A
#
# COMPACT_ATOMS: atom_id res chain seq x y z
N MET A 1 -12.04 0.44 14.36
CA MET A 1 -11.59 1.18 13.16
C MET A 1 -10.18 0.73 12.83
N ALA A 2 -9.97 -0.02 11.75
CA ALA A 2 -8.64 -0.40 11.30
C ALA A 2 -8.13 0.70 10.37
N SER A 3 -6.97 1.29 10.68
CA SER A 3 -6.28 2.15 9.73
C SER A 3 -5.54 1.28 8.70
N LEU A 4 -5.29 1.81 7.51
CA LEU A 4 -4.52 1.11 6.47
C LEU A 4 -3.15 0.61 6.99
N LEU A 5 -2.50 1.38 7.86
CA LEU A 5 -1.26 1.01 8.54
C LEU A 5 -1.43 -0.16 9.51
N ALA A 6 -2.57 -0.24 10.20
CA ALA A 6 -2.90 -1.38 11.05
C ALA A 6 -3.12 -2.63 10.19
N THR A 7 -3.80 -2.51 9.05
CA THR A 7 -3.98 -3.61 8.10
C THR A 7 -2.64 -4.09 7.53
N ALA A 8 -1.72 -3.20 7.15
CA ALA A 8 -0.38 -3.59 6.70
C ALA A 8 0.38 -4.37 7.77
N ARG A 9 0.40 -3.87 9.01
CA ARG A 9 1.05 -4.54 10.14
C ARG A 9 0.45 -5.92 10.45
N LEU A 10 -0.87 -6.07 10.33
CA LEU A 10 -1.54 -7.36 10.54
C LEU A 10 -1.21 -8.41 9.48
N ASN A 11 -0.74 -7.97 8.30
CA ASN A 11 -0.34 -8.85 7.21
C ASN A 11 1.19 -9.01 7.10
N ASP A 12 1.93 -8.75 8.20
CA ASP A 12 3.39 -8.84 8.26
C ASP A 12 4.12 -7.93 7.24
N ILE A 13 3.44 -6.89 6.75
CA ILE A 13 3.97 -5.94 5.78
C ILE A 13 4.51 -4.72 6.50
N ASP A 14 5.70 -4.28 6.09
CA ASP A 14 6.30 -3.06 6.60
C ASP A 14 5.39 -1.85 6.32
N PRO A 15 4.77 -1.23 7.34
CA PRO A 15 3.72 -0.24 7.12
C PRO A 15 4.26 1.03 6.45
N ASN A 16 5.50 1.40 6.78
CA ASN A 16 6.13 2.60 6.25
C ASN A 16 6.58 2.39 4.80
N GLY A 17 7.22 1.26 4.48
CA GLY A 17 7.61 0.91 3.11
C GLY A 17 6.41 0.79 2.18
N TRP A 18 5.33 0.15 2.64
CA TRP A 18 4.09 0.08 1.89
C TRP A 18 3.44 1.45 1.68
N LEU A 19 3.40 2.30 2.71
CA LEU A 19 2.84 3.65 2.58
C LEU A 19 3.65 4.50 1.60
N THR A 20 4.98 4.46 1.67
CA THR A 20 5.87 5.17 0.74
C THR A 20 5.62 4.74 -0.69
N GLN A 21 5.63 3.43 -0.96
CA GLN A 21 5.34 2.90 -2.30
C GLN A 21 3.95 3.32 -2.77
N THR A 22 2.94 3.26 -1.90
CA THR A 22 1.58 3.67 -2.24
C THR A 22 1.52 5.15 -2.65
N LEU A 23 2.22 6.02 -1.92
CA LEU A 23 2.28 7.45 -2.23
C LEU A 23 3.04 7.72 -3.54
N GLU A 24 4.16 7.03 -3.79
CA GLU A 24 4.90 7.13 -5.05
C GLU A 24 4.02 6.73 -6.25
N ARG A 25 3.26 5.65 -6.09
CA ARG A 25 2.33 5.15 -7.10
C ARG A 25 1.21 6.13 -7.39
N ILE A 26 0.60 6.71 -6.36
CA ILE A 26 -0.42 7.76 -6.51
C ILE A 26 0.17 9.00 -7.20
N ALA A 27 1.38 9.43 -6.79
CA ALA A 27 2.08 10.55 -7.41
C ALA A 27 2.43 10.29 -8.89
N ALA A 28 2.66 9.02 -9.26
CA ALA A 28 2.87 8.60 -10.64
C ALA A 28 1.59 8.60 -11.51
N GLY A 29 0.44 8.99 -10.95
CA GLY A 29 -0.83 9.11 -11.67
C GLY A 29 -1.56 7.76 -11.84
N TRP A 30 -1.42 6.86 -10.86
CA TRP A 30 -2.11 5.57 -10.88
C TRP A 30 -3.62 5.74 -11.11
N LEU A 31 -4.19 4.94 -12.01
CA LEU A 31 -5.60 4.98 -12.32
C LEU A 31 -6.42 4.38 -11.18
N ASN A 32 -7.53 5.02 -10.80
CA ASN A 32 -8.43 4.53 -9.74
C ASN A 32 -8.93 3.10 -9.97
N LYS A 33 -8.94 2.61 -11.21
CA LYS A 33 -9.34 1.24 -11.57
C LYS A 33 -8.36 0.17 -11.04
N ASP A 34 -7.13 0.57 -10.71
CA ASP A 34 -6.06 -0.32 -10.27
C ASP A 34 -5.74 -0.12 -8.78
N ILE A 35 -6.71 0.42 -8.01
CA ILE A 35 -6.55 0.72 -6.58
C ILE A 35 -6.30 -0.55 -5.74
N ASP A 36 -6.82 -1.70 -6.18
CA ASP A 36 -6.56 -3.00 -5.53
C ASP A 36 -5.06 -3.33 -5.51
N ALA A 37 -4.30 -2.90 -6.53
CA ALA A 37 -2.85 -3.09 -6.59
C ALA A 37 -2.08 -2.24 -5.55
N LEU A 38 -2.75 -1.28 -4.90
CA LEU A 38 -2.19 -0.48 -3.81
C LEU A 38 -2.46 -1.10 -2.44
N LEU A 39 -3.27 -2.15 -2.34
CA LEU A 39 -3.52 -2.82 -1.06
C LEU A 39 -2.23 -3.41 -0.49
N PRO A 40 -2.11 -3.48 0.85
CA PRO A 40 -0.90 -3.99 1.49
C PRO A 40 -0.47 -5.36 0.98
N GLN A 41 -1.42 -6.26 0.75
CA GLN A 41 -1.18 -7.62 0.23
C GLN A 41 -0.41 -7.66 -1.11
N ASN A 42 -0.44 -6.59 -1.90
CA ASN A 42 0.25 -6.47 -3.18
C ASN A 42 1.61 -5.75 -3.04
N PHE A 43 2.04 -5.44 -1.82
CA PHE A 43 3.35 -4.88 -1.54
C PHE A 43 4.44 -5.89 -1.86
N THR A 44 5.21 -5.62 -2.91
CA THR A 44 6.46 -6.33 -3.20
C THR A 44 7.61 -5.50 -2.64
N ARG A 45 8.36 -6.09 -1.71
CA ARG A 45 9.65 -5.57 -1.27
C ARG A 45 10.65 -5.83 -2.39
N SER A 46 10.85 -4.83 -3.26
CA SER A 46 11.89 -4.88 -4.29
C SER A 46 13.28 -4.70 -3.70
#